data_AF-A0A426ZW36-F1
#
_entry.id   AF-A0A426ZW36-F1
#
_cell.length_a   1.000
_cell.length_b   1.000
_cell.length_c   1.000
_cell.angle_alpha   90.00
_cell.angle_beta   90.00
_cell.angle_gamma   90.00
#
_symmetry.space_group_name_H-M   'P 1'
#
loop_
_entity.id
_entity.type
_entity.pdbx_description
1 polymer ?
#
loop_
_entity_poly.entity_id
_entity_poly.type
_entity_poly.pdbx_seq_one_letter_code
_entity_poly.pdbx_strand_id
1 'polypeptide(L)'
;MTLFFLHLIFDLLINLSQDGEKRLLAFTKRGTQIHSDFTYKRGDWLVFGSETSGLPPEALFDCSAEGLGGGTIRIPMVETYVRCLNLSVSVGIAMYEASRQLNYEQFQYPLSSEDASQRLFLSEDIFG
;
A
#
# COMPACT_ATOMS: atom_id res chain seq x y z
N MET A 1 -7.46 -15.17 -21.09
CA MET A 1 -7.93 -15.86 -19.86
C MET A 1 -7.22 -15.38 -18.59
N THR A 2 -6.05 -14.75 -18.68
CA THR A 2 -5.29 -14.22 -17.52
C THR A 2 -5.78 -12.87 -16.99
N LEU A 3 -6.34 -12.00 -17.84
CA LEU A 3 -6.89 -10.69 -17.42
C LEU A 3 -8.08 -10.83 -16.46
N PHE A 4 -8.96 -11.80 -16.71
CA PHE A 4 -10.17 -12.00 -15.90
C PHE A 4 -9.85 -12.43 -14.47
N PHE A 5 -8.79 -13.21 -14.28
CA PHE A 5 -8.38 -13.70 -12.95
C PHE A 5 -7.70 -12.61 -12.12
N LEU A 6 -6.91 -11.74 -12.76
CA LEU A 6 -6.28 -10.59 -12.10
C LEU A 6 -7.33 -9.56 -11.69
N HIS A 7 -8.29 -9.25 -12.57
CA HIS A 7 -9.39 -8.32 -12.29
C HIS A 7 -10.28 -8.84 -11.15
N LEU A 8 -10.60 -10.14 -11.13
CA LEU A 8 -11.40 -10.74 -10.06
C LEU A 8 -10.70 -10.70 -8.69
N ILE A 9 -9.38 -10.94 -8.64
CA ILE A 9 -8.58 -10.79 -7.41
C ILE A 9 -8.56 -9.33 -6.97
N PHE A 10 -8.40 -8.41 -7.92
CA PHE A 10 -8.37 -6.97 -7.68
C PHE A 10 -9.71 -6.43 -7.15
N ASP A 11 -10.83 -6.85 -7.74
CA ASP A 11 -12.18 -6.53 -7.29
C ASP A 11 -12.49 -7.14 -5.92
N LEU A 12 -12.10 -8.40 -5.69
CA LEU A 12 -12.30 -9.06 -4.40
C LEU A 12 -11.51 -8.35 -3.29
N LEU A 13 -10.27 -7.98 -3.60
CA LEU A 13 -9.40 -7.19 -2.75
C LEU A 13 -10.06 -5.84 -2.41
N ILE A 14 -10.47 -5.04 -3.40
CA ILE A 14 -11.18 -3.77 -3.18
C ILE A 14 -12.41 -3.95 -2.28
N ASN A 15 -13.12 -5.07 -2.36
CA ASN A 15 -14.31 -5.35 -1.55
C ASN A 15 -14.02 -5.84 -0.11
N LEU A 16 -12.79 -6.22 0.23
CA LEU A 16 -12.40 -6.58 1.59
C LEU A 16 -12.22 -5.31 2.45
N SER A 17 -13.35 -4.85 2.97
CA SER A 17 -13.60 -4.11 4.22
C SER A 17 -12.44 -3.31 4.82
N GLN A 18 -12.27 -2.06 4.38
CA GLN A 18 -11.74 -0.96 5.20
C GLN A 18 -12.60 0.28 4.97
N ASP A 19 -12.86 1.03 6.04
CA ASP A 19 -13.64 2.26 6.00
C ASP A 19 -12.76 3.40 5.42
N GLY A 20 -13.22 4.09 4.36
CA GLY A 20 -12.48 5.19 3.72
C GLY A 20 -12.50 5.22 2.18
N GLU A 21 -11.98 6.31 1.61
CA GLU A 21 -11.80 6.53 0.18
C GLU A 21 -10.71 5.58 -0.36
N LYS A 22 -11.06 4.74 -1.35
CA LYS A 22 -10.14 3.74 -1.92
C LYS A 22 -9.44 4.32 -3.13
N ARG A 23 -8.12 4.47 -3.06
CA ARG A 23 -7.29 4.95 -4.17
C ARG A 23 -6.33 3.87 -4.64
N LEU A 24 -6.29 3.62 -5.93
CA LEU A 24 -5.39 2.70 -6.60
C LEU A 24 -4.11 3.44 -6.98
N LEU A 25 -2.98 3.00 -6.42
CA LEU A 25 -1.67 3.61 -6.63
C LEU A 25 -0.78 2.67 -7.44
N ALA A 26 -0.61 2.96 -8.73
CA ALA A 26 0.21 2.13 -9.61
C ALA A 26 1.71 2.42 -9.41
N PHE A 27 2.45 1.42 -8.94
CA PHE A 27 3.92 1.48 -8.91
C PHE A 27 4.49 1.05 -10.26
N THR A 28 5.15 1.99 -10.93
CA THR A 28 5.74 1.77 -12.25
C THR A 28 6.98 2.64 -12.45
N LYS A 29 7.93 2.16 -13.25
CA LYS A 29 9.18 2.88 -13.56
C LYS A 29 8.91 4.29 -14.13
N ARG A 30 7.81 4.45 -14.86
CA ARG A 30 7.40 5.70 -15.51
C ARG A 30 6.40 6.53 -14.70
N GLY A 31 6.26 6.26 -13.40
CA GLY A 31 5.34 6.97 -12.54
C GLY A 31 5.63 8.46 -12.48
N THR A 32 4.59 9.28 -12.38
CA THR A 32 4.72 10.74 -12.38
C THR A 32 5.12 11.30 -11.02
N GLN A 33 4.84 10.57 -9.94
CA GLN A 33 5.14 10.99 -8.56
C GLN A 33 6.24 10.13 -7.95
N ILE A 34 7.10 10.73 -7.13
CA ILE A 34 8.12 10.00 -6.37
C ILE A 34 7.47 9.42 -5.11
N HIS A 35 7.76 8.14 -4.81
CA HIS A 35 7.14 7.43 -3.68
C HIS A 35 7.26 8.18 -2.33
N SER A 36 8.39 8.83 -2.05
CA SER A 36 8.63 9.56 -0.80
C SER A 36 7.90 10.90 -0.72
N ASP A 37 7.54 11.48 -1.87
CA ASP A 37 6.90 12.80 -1.95
C ASP A 37 5.37 12.67 -2.06
N PHE A 38 4.89 11.46 -2.37
CA PHE A 38 3.49 11.13 -2.42
C PHE A 38 2.86 11.12 -1.03
N THR A 39 1.64 11.63 -0.89
CA THR A 39 0.89 11.60 0.38
C THR A 39 -0.01 10.36 0.45
N TYR A 40 0.45 9.36 1.20
CA TYR A 40 -0.31 8.14 1.45
C TYR A 40 -1.47 8.38 2.42
N LYS A 41 -2.56 7.63 2.24
CA LYS A 41 -3.75 7.64 3.08
C LYS A 41 -4.13 6.22 3.46
N ARG A 42 -4.80 6.08 4.61
CA ARG A 42 -5.48 4.84 4.97
C ARG A 42 -6.49 4.50 3.87
N GLY A 43 -6.50 3.24 3.42
CA GLY A 43 -7.33 2.79 2.32
C GLY A 43 -6.68 2.87 0.93
N ASP A 44 -5.44 3.35 0.83
CA ASP A 44 -4.66 3.27 -0.41
C ASP A 44 -4.29 1.83 -0.75
N TRP A 45 -4.46 1.48 -2.03
CA TRP A 45 -4.12 0.20 -2.61
C TRP A 45 -2.84 0.33 -3.42
N LEU A 46 -1.78 -0.35 -3.00
CA LEU A 46 -0.49 -0.32 -3.71
C LEU A 46 -0.50 -1.41 -4.79
N VAL A 47 -0.50 -0.99 -6.06
CA VAL A 47 -0.70 -1.87 -7.21
C VAL A 47 0.62 -2.10 -7.93
N PHE A 48 1.02 -3.38 -8.04
CA PHE A 48 2.27 -3.79 -8.67
C PHE A 48 2.01 -4.76 -9.82
N GLY A 49 2.83 -4.61 -10.86
CA GLY A 49 2.84 -5.52 -12.00
C GLY A 49 3.66 -6.78 -11.74
N SER A 50 3.61 -7.72 -12.68
CA SER A 50 4.54 -8.85 -12.65
C SER A 50 5.98 -8.38 -12.92
N GLU A 51 6.96 -9.13 -12.44
CA GLU A 51 8.38 -8.81 -12.65
C GLU A 51 8.77 -8.80 -14.14
N THR A 52 8.12 -9.64 -14.94
CA THR A 52 8.41 -9.81 -16.36
C THR A 52 7.69 -8.81 -17.25
N SER A 53 6.43 -8.52 -16.95
CA SER A 53 5.53 -7.80 -17.87
C SER A 53 5.06 -6.45 -17.31
N GLY A 54 5.34 -6.16 -16.04
CA GLY A 54 4.82 -4.98 -15.38
C GLY A 54 3.30 -5.00 -15.26
N LEU A 55 2.70 -3.81 -15.13
CA LEU A 55 1.25 -3.66 -15.08
C LEU A 55 0.67 -3.69 -16.50
N PRO A 56 -0.44 -4.41 -16.72
CA PRO A 56 -1.16 -4.33 -17.98
C PRO A 56 -1.71 -2.90 -18.20
N PRO A 57 -1.83 -2.43 -19.46
CA PRO A 57 -2.31 -1.08 -19.76
C PRO A 57 -3.66 -0.74 -19.13
N GLU A 58 -4.56 -1.71 -19.04
CA GLU A 58 -5.89 -1.55 -18.45
C GLU A 58 -5.79 -1.24 -16.95
N ALA A 59 -4.96 -1.96 -16.20
CA ALA A 59 -4.74 -1.68 -14.78
C ALA A 59 -4.06 -0.32 -14.54
N LEU A 60 -3.15 0.10 -15.43
CA LEU A 60 -2.55 1.43 -15.37
C LEU A 60 -3.59 2.53 -15.63
N PHE A 61 -4.51 2.28 -16.57
CA PHE A 61 -5.63 3.16 -16.84
C PHE A 61 -6.52 3.29 -15.61
N ASP A 62 -6.94 2.19 -14.99
CA ASP A 62 -7.78 2.21 -13.80
C ASP A 62 -7.13 2.97 -12.62
N CYS A 63 -5.82 2.82 -12.44
CA CYS A 63 -5.08 3.56 -11.41
C CYS A 63 -4.96 5.07 -11.70
N SER A 64 -5.18 5.48 -12.95
CA SER A 64 -5.09 6.89 -13.38
C SER A 64 -6.46 7.52 -13.68
N ALA A 65 -7.53 6.71 -13.73
CA ALA A 65 -8.88 7.13 -14.06
C ALA A 65 -9.56 7.82 -12.87
N GLU A 66 -10.53 8.69 -13.16
CA GLU A 66 -11.33 9.35 -12.13
C GLU A 66 -12.16 8.32 -11.33
N GLY A 67 -12.35 8.57 -10.03
CA GLY A 67 -13.10 7.70 -9.12
C GLY A 67 -12.20 6.92 -8.17
N LEU A 68 -11.56 5.85 -8.66
CA LEU A 68 -10.67 5.00 -7.86
C LEU A 68 -9.19 5.25 -8.12
N GLY A 69 -8.81 5.97 -9.18
CA GLY A 69 -7.41 6.23 -9.48
C GLY A 69 -6.76 7.22 -8.52
N GLY A 70 -5.66 6.81 -7.89
CA GLY A 70 -4.82 7.69 -7.06
C GLY A 70 -3.53 8.14 -7.75
N GLY A 71 -3.27 7.64 -8.97
CA GLY A 71 -2.16 8.04 -9.82
C GLY A 71 -1.04 7.00 -9.91
N THR A 72 0.05 7.41 -10.57
CA THR A 72 1.23 6.56 -10.82
C THR A 72 2.43 7.04 -10.02
N ILE A 73 3.10 6.10 -9.36
CA ILE A 73 4.20 6.34 -8.43
C ILE A 73 5.44 5.60 -8.93
N ARG A 74 6.62 6.22 -8.80
CA ARG A 74 7.91 5.59 -9.08
C ARG A 74 8.83 5.62 -7.86
N ILE A 75 9.65 4.58 -7.77
CA ILE A 75 10.81 4.55 -6.87
C ILE A 75 12.01 5.05 -7.67
N PRO A 76 12.68 6.15 -7.27
CA PRO A 76 13.88 6.63 -7.96
C PRO A 76 14.95 5.54 -8.01
N MET A 77 15.56 5.37 -9.18
CA MET A 77 16.61 4.39 -9.39
C MET A 77 17.67 4.97 -10.32
N VAL A 78 18.95 4.67 -10.06
CA VAL A 78 20.04 5.02 -10.97
C VAL A 78 20.06 4.03 -12.13
N GLU A 79 19.66 4.48 -13.32
CA GLU A 79 19.41 3.61 -14.48
C GLU A 79 20.68 3.14 -15.21
N THR A 80 21.86 3.59 -14.79
CA THR A 80 23.12 3.32 -15.49
C THR A 80 23.56 1.85 -15.43
N TYR A 81 23.19 1.12 -14.36
CA TYR A 81 23.62 -0.28 -14.12
C TYR A 81 22.47 -1.23 -13.77
N VAL A 82 21.37 -0.69 -13.24
CA VAL A 82 20.21 -1.48 -12.83
C VAL A 82 19.06 -1.10 -13.77
N ARG A 83 18.28 -2.09 -14.24
CA ARG A 83 17.15 -1.85 -15.17
C ARG A 83 15.81 -1.74 -14.45
N CYS A 84 15.68 -2.45 -13.34
CA CYS A 84 14.55 -2.41 -12.42
C CYS A 84 14.99 -2.97 -11.05
N LEU A 85 14.28 -2.58 -9.99
CA LEU A 85 14.33 -3.28 -8.72
C LEU A 85 13.55 -4.59 -8.84
N ASN A 86 13.96 -5.61 -8.08
CA ASN A 86 13.13 -6.80 -7.92
C ASN A 86 11.76 -6.42 -7.33
N LEU A 87 10.72 -7.19 -7.67
CA LEU A 87 9.35 -6.92 -7.22
C LEU A 87 9.23 -6.87 -5.69
N SER A 88 9.86 -7.81 -4.97
CA SER A 88 9.80 -7.86 -3.50
C SER A 88 10.43 -6.62 -2.84
N VAL A 89 11.54 -6.15 -3.38
CA VAL A 89 12.22 -4.93 -2.91
C VAL A 89 11.35 -3.70 -3.16
N SER A 90 10.73 -3.61 -4.33
CA SER A 90 9.83 -2.51 -4.69
C SER A 90 8.61 -2.46 -3.77
N VAL A 91 7.99 -3.62 -3.52
CA VAL A 91 6.86 -3.75 -2.58
C VAL A 91 7.29 -3.36 -1.16
N GLY A 92 8.45 -3.83 -0.70
CA GLY A 92 8.99 -3.50 0.61
C GLY A 92 9.19 -1.99 0.81
N ILE A 93 9.83 -1.32 -0.15
CA ILE A 93 10.06 0.14 -0.12
C ILE A 93 8.73 0.89 -0.04
N ALA A 94 7.79 0.58 -0.93
CA ALA A 94 6.50 1.23 -0.99
C ALA A 94 5.68 1.02 0.29
N MET A 95 5.62 -0.22 0.78
CA MET A 95 4.87 -0.58 1.97
C MET A 95 5.43 0.12 3.20
N TYR A 96 6.76 0.16 3.37
CA TYR A 96 7.37 0.80 4.54
C TYR A 96 7.29 2.33 4.48
N GLU A 97 7.34 2.95 3.30
CA GLU A 97 7.16 4.40 3.20
C GLU A 97 5.71 4.81 3.49
N ALA A 98 4.73 4.12 2.90
CA ALA A 98 3.33 4.33 3.24
C ALA A 98 3.08 4.11 4.73
N SER A 99 3.67 3.04 5.29
CA SER A 99 3.60 2.75 6.72
C SER A 99 4.17 3.87 7.57
N ARG A 100 5.34 4.40 7.20
CA ARG A 100 6.02 5.49 7.92
C ARG A 100 5.17 6.76 7.94
N GLN A 101 4.56 7.14 6.81
CA GLN A 101 3.67 8.30 6.74
C GLN A 101 2.38 8.11 7.56
N LEU A 102 1.89 6.88 7.65
CA LEU A 102 0.73 6.49 8.45
C LEU A 102 1.09 6.10 9.90
N ASN A 103 2.26 6.54 10.40
CA ASN A 103 2.72 6.29 11.76
C ASN A 103 2.71 4.82 12.20
N TYR A 104 2.86 3.89 11.25
CA TYR A 104 2.82 2.44 11.48
C TYR A 104 1.52 1.95 12.13
N GLU A 105 0.41 2.69 12.00
CA GLU A 105 -0.87 2.38 12.65
C GLU A 105 -1.40 0.98 12.29
N GLN A 106 -1.14 0.47 11.08
CA GLN A 106 -1.52 -0.89 10.67
C GLN A 106 -0.76 -2.02 11.41
N PHE A 107 0.36 -1.73 12.04
CA PHE A 107 1.11 -2.69 12.87
C PHE A 107 0.75 -2.59 14.35
N GLN A 108 -0.07 -1.60 14.72
CA GLN A 108 -0.60 -1.53 16.08
C GLN A 108 -1.73 -2.55 16.19
N TYR A 109 -1.52 -3.55 17.03
CA TYR A 109 -2.61 -4.41 17.45
C TYR A 109 -3.64 -3.53 18.16
N PRO A 110 -4.94 -3.58 17.82
CA PRO A 110 -5.93 -2.90 18.62
C PRO A 110 -5.82 -3.50 20.02
N LEU A 111 -5.37 -2.71 20.99
CA LEU A 111 -5.50 -3.08 22.39
C LEU A 111 -6.97 -3.39 22.59
N SER A 112 -7.27 -4.65 22.87
CA SER A 112 -8.61 -4.99 23.30
C SER A 112 -8.90 -4.12 24.53
N SER A 113 -10.13 -3.64 24.68
CA SER A 113 -10.54 -2.87 25.86
C SER A 113 -10.24 -3.61 27.18
N GLU A 114 -10.07 -4.93 27.11
CA GLU A 114 -9.63 -5.80 28.21
C GLU A 114 -8.13 -5.64 28.53
N ASP A 115 -7.24 -5.57 27.53
CA ASP A 115 -5.79 -5.38 27.72
C ASP A 115 -5.43 -4.00 28.30
N ALA A 116 -6.17 -2.97 27.88
CA ALA A 116 -6.00 -1.62 28.41
C ALA A 116 -6.43 -1.53 29.89
N SER A 117 -7.53 -2.20 30.24
CA SER A 117 -8.00 -2.29 31.63
C SER A 117 -6.99 -3.06 32.48
N GLN A 118 -6.50 -4.22 32.03
CA GLN A 118 -5.53 -5.02 32.79
C GLN A 118 -4.21 -4.28 33.07
N ARG A 119 -3.70 -3.46 32.13
CA ARG A 119 -2.50 -2.64 32.37
C ARG A 119 -2.72 -1.52 33.38
N LEU A 120 -3.90 -0.90 33.38
CA LEU A 120 -4.27 0.11 34.39
C LEU A 120 -4.38 -0.53 35.78
N PHE A 121 -5.05 -1.68 35.89
CA PHE A 121 -5.14 -2.46 37.13
C PHE A 121 -3.75 -2.88 37.67
N LEU A 122 -2.86 -3.37 36.79
CA LEU A 122 -1.49 -3.74 37.18
C LEU A 122 -0.64 -2.55 37.64
N SER A 123 -0.91 -1.34 37.14
CA SER A 123 -0.18 -0.13 37.55
C SER A 123 -0.63 0.42 38.91
N GLU A 124 -1.90 0.22 39.28
CA GLU A 124 -2.45 0.66 40.57
C GLU A 124 -1.97 -0.23 41.73
N ASP A 125 -1.77 -1.54 41.49
CA ASP A 125 -1.28 -2.49 42.51
C ASP A 125 0.22 -2.37 42.82
N ILE A 126 1.02 -1.69 41.99
CA ILE A 126 2.48 -1.54 42.19
C ILE A 126 2.82 -0.31 43.05
N PHE A 127 1.90 0.66 43.17
CA PHE A 127 2.09 1.89 43.94
C PHE A 127 1.08 2.08 45.07
N GLY A 128 0.33 1.03 45.42
CA GLY A 128 -0.60 0.98 46.57
C GLY A 128 0.05 0.46 47.85
#